data_AF-A0A7M3X8B8-F1
#
_entry.id   AF-A0A7M3X8B8-F1
#
_cell.length_a   1.000
_cell.length_b   1.000
_cell.length_c   1.000
_cell.angle_alpha   90.00
_cell.angle_beta   90.00
_cell.angle_gamma   90.00
#
_symmetry.space_group_name_H-M   'P 1'
#
loop_
_entity.id
_entity.type
_entity.pdbx_description
1 polymer ?
#
loop_
_entity_poly.entity_id
_entity_poly.type
_entity_poly.pdbx_seq_one_letter_code
_entity_poly.pdbx_strand_id
1 'polypeptide(L)'
;MNPRVGVPFLVALLLASSWAFTNQSVIDEWVRESQFESNEEEDALLPIQTDEHWLVLVADFPEQQATEAWGITQAELMLNDIATSYIEQLTNNQTELTVVVHDQVTRASANVATYGADYSGDRDTNSAGDFLPMNLAEEVVRLRADDVNWTQFDLDNDGVVDRLLILHTTKGQEENPGQSNNIWSHFTRFEEPIKVSSEHTVGHYTMASLRTGSSGMGTILHEMMHQMGALDLYPVHDVSPNSDWHGVGNWDIMASGNWNGGGVWPALGTSPTMELIGLERYVSLDLTWPASSVQPCIGPTIQMQGMTEGGEALRIPLGEDQYIWIERHSDVGFDSHLPGHGILVMQQDRSIGDEERNELNRDPEQPWLRVVEADNGDQMLLGINDGEASDVFRNGTAFGAQGVLIRDHDGILVPWTAHVEGEDNMTIRFTAEHCSPEITVNGPDFGAVMLPSDSLQLEIESTIECSLTHNFTLTDGRAVTLEPANLTIGMNRIDLTFSSNGTANSESRIEGALGCEGSVVDFSTQVLTLSRIPIETQIEGTLHAQKASTIRIPIPSNGQGSQSFTIDLDGPMSRVGTVEKRFVLDGDDDLEIAIEPNGLLVDGMKVKGDLILID
;
A
#
# COMPACT_ATOMS: atom_id res chain seq x y z
N MET A 1 42.31 44.19 -9.23
CA MET A 1 41.00 44.82 -9.49
C MET A 1 41.08 46.31 -9.18
N ASN A 2 40.50 47.17 -10.02
CA ASN A 2 40.48 48.62 -9.79
C ASN A 2 39.71 48.91 -8.48
N PRO A 3 40.32 49.55 -7.45
CA PRO A 3 39.68 49.72 -6.14
C PRO A 3 38.38 50.54 -6.19
N ARG A 4 38.14 51.29 -7.28
CA ARG A 4 36.88 51.99 -7.54
C ARG A 4 35.70 51.10 -7.92
N VAL A 5 35.96 49.84 -8.29
CA VAL A 5 34.92 48.85 -8.69
C VAL A 5 34.91 47.65 -7.74
N GLY A 6 36.06 47.26 -7.19
CA GLY A 6 36.16 46.12 -6.28
C GLY A 6 35.52 46.35 -4.91
N VAL A 7 35.63 47.56 -4.35
CA VAL A 7 35.06 47.88 -3.02
C VAL A 7 33.52 47.93 -3.06
N PRO A 8 32.86 48.59 -4.02
CA PRO A 8 31.40 48.53 -4.14
C PRO A 8 30.86 47.11 -4.33
N PHE A 9 31.56 46.28 -5.11
CA PHE A 9 31.15 44.90 -5.38
C PHE A 9 31.27 44.00 -4.14
N LEU A 10 32.34 44.16 -3.36
CA LEU A 10 32.51 43.47 -2.08
C LEU A 10 31.47 43.92 -1.04
N VAL A 11 31.13 45.21 -1.00
CA VAL A 11 30.08 45.72 -0.11
C VAL A 11 28.71 45.19 -0.54
N ALA A 12 28.42 45.12 -1.84
CA ALA A 12 27.18 44.54 -2.35
C ALA A 12 27.07 43.04 -2.03
N LEU A 13 28.17 42.29 -2.19
CA LEU A 13 28.22 40.87 -1.82
C LEU A 13 28.05 40.65 -0.31
N LEU A 14 28.67 41.50 0.53
CA LEU A 14 28.52 41.42 1.99
C LEU A 14 27.09 41.78 2.45
N LEU A 15 26.45 42.73 1.78
CA LEU A 15 25.04 43.07 2.04
C LEU A 15 24.10 41.97 1.56
N ALA A 16 24.38 41.36 0.41
CA ALA A 16 23.63 40.21 -0.10
C ALA A 16 23.79 38.98 0.80
N SER A 17 25.00 38.69 1.29
CA SER A 17 25.24 37.59 2.22
C SER A 17 24.63 37.86 3.60
N SER A 18 24.66 39.11 4.08
CA SER A 18 24.02 39.48 5.34
C SER A 18 22.50 39.42 5.25
N TRP A 19 21.91 39.80 4.10
CA TRP A 19 20.48 39.65 3.85
C TRP A 19 20.08 38.19 3.72
N ALA A 20 20.90 37.37 3.06
CA ALA A 20 20.67 35.94 2.95
C ALA A 20 20.72 35.22 4.31
N PHE A 21 21.66 35.59 5.18
CA PHE A 21 21.77 35.02 6.51
C PHE A 21 20.60 35.41 7.44
N THR A 22 20.01 36.59 7.25
CA THR A 22 18.84 37.03 8.06
C THR A 22 17.50 36.54 7.53
N ASN A 23 17.44 36.09 6.27
CA ASN A 23 16.21 35.62 5.62
C ASN A 23 16.37 34.17 5.13
N GLN A 24 17.06 33.37 5.94
CA GLN A 24 17.38 31.98 5.61
C GLN A 24 16.11 31.17 5.27
N SER A 25 15.01 31.37 6.00
CA SER A 25 13.73 30.68 5.72
C SER A 25 13.12 31.05 4.35
N VAL A 26 13.25 32.30 3.91
CA VAL A 26 12.72 32.76 2.61
C VAL A 26 13.60 32.25 1.46
N ILE A 27 14.90 32.08 1.71
CA ILE A 27 15.82 31.48 0.74
C ILE A 27 15.64 29.97 0.70
N ASP A 28 15.43 29.31 1.84
CA ASP A 28 15.16 27.87 1.90
C ASP A 28 13.80 27.55 1.25
N GLU A 29 12.79 28.41 1.44
CA GLU A 29 11.48 28.32 0.77
C GLU A 29 11.60 28.60 -0.74
N TRP A 30 12.31 29.65 -1.16
CA TRP A 30 12.54 29.92 -2.58
C TRP A 30 13.42 28.84 -3.24
N VAL A 31 14.41 28.28 -2.54
CA VAL A 31 15.24 27.17 -3.03
C VAL A 31 14.45 25.87 -3.05
N ARG A 32 13.53 25.63 -2.11
CA ARG A 32 12.55 24.54 -2.20
C ARG A 32 11.63 24.72 -3.41
N GLU A 33 11.08 25.92 -3.63
CA GLU A 33 10.21 26.24 -4.77
C GLU A 33 10.94 26.29 -6.13
N SER A 34 12.27 26.43 -6.14
CA SER A 34 13.07 26.54 -7.38
C SER A 34 14.11 25.43 -7.55
N GLN A 35 14.14 24.45 -6.65
CA GLN A 35 14.65 23.13 -6.97
C GLN A 35 13.71 22.57 -8.01
N PHE A 36 14.22 22.48 -9.24
CA PHE A 36 13.62 21.69 -10.30
C PHE A 36 13.54 20.24 -9.80
N GLU A 37 12.46 19.92 -9.11
CA GLU A 37 11.81 18.64 -9.31
C GLU A 37 11.64 18.51 -10.81
N SER A 38 12.23 17.45 -11.36
CA SER A 38 11.76 16.95 -12.64
C SER A 38 10.30 16.59 -12.43
N ASN A 39 9.40 17.54 -12.67
CA ASN A 39 8.03 17.25 -13.03
C ASN A 39 8.09 16.46 -14.34
N GLU A 40 8.38 15.18 -14.26
CA GLU A 40 7.53 14.27 -15.01
C GLU A 40 6.18 14.41 -14.30
N GLU A 41 5.30 15.23 -14.88
CA GLU A 41 3.87 15.10 -14.61
C GLU A 41 3.55 13.66 -15.03
N GLU A 42 3.64 12.71 -14.10
CA GLU A 42 2.96 11.45 -14.29
C GLU A 42 1.49 11.82 -14.45
N ASP A 43 0.93 11.59 -15.63
CA ASP A 43 -0.49 11.79 -15.88
C ASP A 43 -1.25 11.03 -14.78
N ALA A 44 -1.84 11.77 -13.83
CA ALA A 44 -2.52 11.16 -12.70
C ALA A 44 -3.67 10.31 -13.25
N LEU A 45 -3.81 9.08 -12.74
CA LEU A 45 -4.85 8.18 -13.23
C LEU A 45 -6.22 8.76 -12.85
N LEU A 46 -7.12 8.86 -13.82
CA LEU A 46 -8.47 9.33 -13.57
C LEU A 46 -9.23 8.29 -12.73
N PRO A 47 -9.71 8.64 -11.51
CA PRO A 47 -10.51 7.76 -10.68
C PRO A 47 -11.80 7.31 -11.38
N ILE A 48 -12.55 6.37 -10.78
CA ILE A 48 -13.80 5.89 -11.36
C ILE A 48 -14.80 7.03 -11.58
N GLN A 49 -15.44 7.05 -12.74
CA GLN A 49 -16.42 8.06 -13.16
C GLN A 49 -17.85 7.51 -13.13
N THR A 50 -18.85 8.38 -13.11
CA THR A 50 -20.26 7.95 -13.20
C THR A 50 -20.67 7.49 -14.61
N ASP A 51 -19.93 7.90 -15.63
CA ASP A 51 -20.10 7.49 -17.03
C ASP A 51 -18.75 6.96 -17.53
N GLU A 52 -18.60 5.64 -17.54
CA GLU A 52 -17.35 4.95 -17.85
C GLU A 52 -17.39 4.41 -19.28
N HIS A 53 -16.35 4.71 -20.08
CA HIS A 53 -16.22 4.20 -21.45
C HIS A 53 -14.91 3.44 -21.60
N TRP A 54 -14.98 2.12 -21.78
CA TRP A 54 -13.80 1.28 -21.92
C TRP A 54 -13.53 0.96 -23.39
N LEU A 55 -12.38 1.37 -23.92
CA LEU A 55 -11.93 0.93 -25.24
C LEU A 55 -11.28 -0.44 -25.14
N VAL A 56 -11.75 -1.39 -25.94
CA VAL A 56 -11.19 -2.74 -26.00
C VAL A 56 -10.63 -3.02 -27.39
N LEU A 57 -9.32 -3.28 -27.46
CA LEU A 57 -8.62 -3.66 -28.69
C LEU A 57 -8.23 -5.14 -28.62
N VAL A 58 -8.68 -5.95 -29.58
CA VAL A 58 -8.33 -7.37 -29.63
C VAL A 58 -7.09 -7.56 -30.51
N ALA A 59 -6.06 -8.20 -29.95
CA ALA A 59 -4.82 -8.52 -30.63
C ALA A 59 -4.65 -10.02 -30.82
N ASP A 60 -4.27 -10.45 -32.03
CA ASP A 60 -3.95 -11.85 -32.32
C ASP A 60 -2.59 -12.02 -32.98
N PHE A 61 -2.12 -13.27 -33.06
CA PHE A 61 -0.77 -13.58 -33.51
C PHE A 61 -0.80 -14.43 -34.79
N PRO A 62 0.27 -14.45 -35.62
CA PRO A 62 0.33 -15.23 -36.85
C PRO A 62 -0.08 -16.70 -36.68
N GLU A 63 0.40 -17.35 -35.61
CA GLU A 63 0.09 -18.75 -35.28
C GLU A 63 -1.11 -18.94 -34.33
N GLN A 64 -1.50 -17.90 -33.59
CA GLN A 64 -2.66 -17.93 -32.68
C GLN A 64 -3.68 -16.87 -33.07
N GLN A 65 -4.40 -17.13 -34.16
CA GLN A 65 -5.37 -16.19 -34.70
C GLN A 65 -6.66 -16.15 -33.87
N ALA A 66 -7.34 -15.01 -33.90
CA ALA A 66 -8.67 -14.85 -33.32
C ALA A 66 -9.67 -15.80 -33.99
N THR A 67 -10.63 -16.28 -33.20
CA THR A 67 -11.76 -17.09 -33.67
C THR A 67 -13.05 -16.60 -33.01
N GLU A 68 -14.20 -17.17 -33.38
CA GLU A 68 -15.47 -16.89 -32.69
C GLU A 68 -15.41 -17.22 -31.19
N ALA A 69 -14.59 -18.19 -30.78
CA ALA A 69 -14.46 -18.63 -29.39
C ALA A 69 -13.45 -17.79 -28.57
N TRP A 70 -12.57 -17.03 -29.24
CA TRP A 70 -11.59 -16.15 -28.62
C TRP A 70 -11.26 -15.03 -29.63
N GLY A 71 -12.02 -13.96 -29.55
CA GLY A 71 -11.99 -12.82 -30.47
C GLY A 71 -13.03 -11.78 -30.07
N ILE A 72 -13.35 -10.85 -30.96
CA ILE A 72 -14.23 -9.69 -30.70
C ILE A 72 -15.55 -10.13 -30.04
N THR A 73 -16.26 -11.10 -30.61
CA THR A 73 -17.56 -11.54 -30.07
C THR A 73 -17.46 -12.07 -28.64
N GLN A 74 -16.39 -12.80 -28.30
CA GLN A 74 -16.21 -13.30 -26.94
C GLN A 74 -15.89 -12.16 -25.97
N ALA A 75 -15.04 -11.20 -26.38
CA ALA A 75 -14.74 -10.02 -25.59
C ALA A 75 -16.01 -9.19 -25.32
N GLU A 76 -16.82 -8.93 -26.36
CA GLU A 76 -18.09 -8.22 -26.24
C GLU A 76 -19.05 -8.91 -25.29
N LEU A 77 -19.26 -10.23 -25.44
CA LEU A 77 -20.20 -10.97 -24.62
C LEU A 77 -19.79 -11.00 -23.15
N MET A 78 -18.49 -11.20 -22.87
CA MET A 78 -18.00 -11.29 -21.50
C MET A 78 -18.01 -9.93 -20.80
N LEU A 79 -17.52 -8.88 -21.46
CA LEU A 79 -17.37 -7.58 -20.82
C LEU A 79 -18.72 -6.88 -20.62
N ASN A 80 -19.62 -6.95 -21.61
CA ASN A 80 -20.96 -6.35 -21.46
C ASN A 80 -21.85 -7.09 -20.45
N ASP A 81 -21.49 -8.31 -20.04
CA ASP A 81 -22.22 -9.07 -19.03
C ASP A 81 -21.54 -8.91 -17.66
N ILE A 82 -20.31 -9.42 -17.53
CA ILE A 82 -19.63 -9.55 -16.24
C ILE A 82 -19.06 -8.20 -15.78
N ALA A 83 -18.36 -7.46 -16.64
CA ALA A 83 -17.75 -6.19 -16.24
C ALA A 83 -18.82 -5.14 -15.91
N THR A 84 -19.88 -5.05 -16.72
CA THR A 84 -21.03 -4.18 -16.42
C THR A 84 -21.69 -4.56 -15.09
N SER A 85 -21.99 -5.84 -14.87
CA SER A 85 -22.59 -6.31 -13.60
C SER A 85 -21.69 -6.05 -12.39
N TYR A 86 -20.37 -6.12 -12.59
CA TYR A 86 -19.36 -5.86 -11.56
C TYR A 86 -19.34 -4.39 -11.18
N ILE A 87 -19.18 -3.49 -12.15
CA ILE A 87 -19.15 -2.04 -11.91
C ILE A 87 -20.49 -1.54 -11.34
N GLU A 88 -21.62 -2.07 -11.81
CA GLU A 88 -22.93 -1.76 -11.24
C GLU A 88 -23.01 -2.12 -9.74
N GLN A 89 -22.54 -3.31 -9.34
CA GLN A 89 -22.57 -3.71 -7.93
C GLN A 89 -21.52 -2.98 -7.08
N LEU A 90 -20.31 -2.79 -7.60
CA LEU A 90 -19.23 -2.05 -6.95
C LEU A 90 -19.69 -0.64 -6.61
N THR A 91 -20.27 0.06 -7.58
CA THR A 91 -20.66 1.47 -7.48
C THR A 91 -22.09 1.70 -7.00
N ASN A 92 -22.81 0.65 -6.59
CA ASN A 92 -24.23 0.74 -6.23
C ASN A 92 -25.10 1.40 -7.32
N ASN A 93 -24.89 1.01 -8.57
CA ASN A 93 -25.55 1.52 -9.78
C ASN A 93 -25.35 3.02 -10.01
N GLN A 94 -24.31 3.63 -9.44
CA GLN A 94 -23.99 5.04 -9.69
C GLN A 94 -23.13 5.24 -10.95
N THR A 95 -22.52 4.17 -11.46
CA THR A 95 -21.73 4.18 -12.69
C THR A 95 -22.42 3.40 -13.80
N GLU A 96 -22.58 4.03 -14.96
CA GLU A 96 -22.98 3.37 -16.20
C GLU A 96 -21.71 3.02 -16.99
N LEU A 97 -21.49 1.72 -17.24
CA LEU A 97 -20.34 1.24 -18.01
C LEU A 97 -20.74 0.98 -19.46
N THR A 98 -20.08 1.68 -20.39
CA THR A 98 -20.12 1.41 -21.82
C THR A 98 -18.82 0.75 -22.28
N VAL A 99 -18.90 -0.52 -22.70
CA VAL A 99 -17.75 -1.22 -23.28
C VAL A 99 -17.77 -1.11 -24.80
N VAL A 100 -16.71 -0.55 -25.38
CA VAL A 100 -16.55 -0.40 -26.84
C VAL A 100 -15.46 -1.34 -27.32
N VAL A 101 -15.85 -2.52 -27.82
CA VAL A 101 -14.92 -3.43 -28.48
C VAL A 101 -14.76 -3.03 -29.94
N HIS A 102 -13.52 -2.78 -30.34
CA HIS A 102 -13.21 -2.42 -31.72
C HIS A 102 -13.55 -3.56 -32.69
N ASP A 103 -14.11 -3.24 -33.86
CA ASP A 103 -14.68 -4.22 -34.79
C ASP A 103 -13.63 -4.96 -35.66
N GLN A 104 -12.37 -4.55 -35.57
CA GLN A 104 -11.22 -5.19 -36.21
C GLN A 104 -10.27 -5.78 -35.18
N VAL A 105 -9.84 -7.02 -35.41
CA VAL A 105 -8.70 -7.63 -34.72
C VAL A 105 -7.41 -7.08 -35.29
N THR A 106 -6.47 -6.71 -34.41
CA THR A 106 -5.12 -6.31 -34.81
C THR A 106 -4.20 -7.54 -34.82
N ARG A 107 -3.66 -7.86 -36.00
CA ARG A 107 -2.65 -8.91 -36.14
C ARG A 107 -1.27 -8.37 -35.80
N ALA A 108 -0.69 -8.88 -34.72
CA ALA A 108 0.69 -8.62 -34.33
C ALA A 108 1.68 -9.06 -35.42
N SER A 109 2.78 -8.31 -35.55
CA SER A 109 3.82 -8.54 -36.56
C SER A 109 4.62 -9.83 -36.30
N ALA A 110 4.65 -10.30 -35.06
CA ALA A 110 5.34 -11.53 -34.65
C ALA A 110 4.45 -12.45 -33.80
N ASN A 111 4.96 -13.64 -33.46
CA ASN A 111 4.28 -14.57 -32.54
C ASN A 111 4.48 -14.14 -31.08
N VAL A 112 3.59 -14.61 -30.19
CA VAL A 112 3.55 -14.27 -28.75
C VAL A 112 4.91 -14.34 -28.03
N ALA A 113 5.76 -15.31 -28.35
CA ALA A 113 7.08 -15.46 -27.76
C ALA A 113 8.02 -14.26 -28.01
N THR A 114 7.71 -13.39 -28.97
CA THR A 114 8.47 -12.15 -29.20
C THR A 114 8.12 -11.08 -28.16
N TYR A 115 6.92 -11.16 -27.61
CA TYR A 115 6.33 -10.15 -26.72
C TYR A 115 6.24 -10.62 -25.27
N GLY A 116 6.29 -11.92 -24.99
CA GLY A 116 6.17 -12.46 -23.63
C GLY A 116 7.18 -13.55 -23.30
N ALA A 117 8.42 -13.43 -23.79
CA ALA A 117 9.49 -14.34 -23.41
C ALA A 117 10.17 -13.87 -22.13
N ASP A 118 10.40 -14.79 -21.20
CA ASP A 118 11.17 -14.51 -19.98
C ASP A 118 12.67 -14.51 -20.25
N TYR A 119 13.41 -13.69 -19.51
CA TYR A 119 14.87 -13.69 -19.52
C TYR A 119 15.45 -13.74 -18.12
N SER A 120 16.29 -14.74 -17.85
CA SER A 120 17.04 -14.89 -16.58
C SER A 120 16.20 -14.88 -15.29
N GLY A 121 14.91 -15.23 -15.39
CA GLY A 121 13.98 -15.25 -14.25
C GLY A 121 13.03 -14.06 -14.22
N ASP A 122 13.35 -13.01 -14.99
CA ASP A 122 12.49 -11.84 -15.15
C ASP A 122 11.43 -12.14 -16.21
N ARG A 123 10.16 -11.92 -15.85
CA ARG A 123 9.02 -12.17 -16.73
C ARG A 123 8.98 -11.19 -17.87
N ASP A 124 8.58 -11.65 -19.07
CA ASP A 124 8.25 -10.77 -20.19
C ASP A 124 9.34 -9.73 -20.56
N THR A 125 10.61 -10.06 -20.30
CA THR A 125 11.74 -9.14 -20.49
C THR A 125 12.80 -9.73 -21.39
N ASN A 126 13.58 -8.85 -22.03
CA ASN A 126 14.73 -9.27 -22.82
C ASN A 126 16.06 -9.15 -22.05
N SER A 127 17.18 -9.47 -22.72
CA SER A 127 18.51 -9.38 -22.11
C SER A 127 18.99 -7.98 -21.77
N ALA A 128 18.31 -6.94 -22.26
CA ALA A 128 18.56 -5.54 -21.90
C ALA A 128 17.66 -5.06 -20.75
N GLY A 129 16.70 -5.89 -20.31
CA GLY A 129 15.72 -5.53 -19.28
C GLY A 129 14.52 -4.76 -19.82
N ASP A 130 14.32 -4.70 -21.14
CA ASP A 130 13.16 -4.03 -21.74
C ASP A 130 11.91 -4.90 -21.53
N PHE A 131 10.81 -4.27 -21.11
CA PHE A 131 9.52 -4.93 -20.98
C PHE A 131 8.88 -5.16 -22.36
N LEU A 132 8.82 -6.42 -22.79
CA LEU A 132 8.47 -6.82 -24.15
C LEU A 132 6.99 -6.58 -24.54
N PRO A 133 5.99 -6.75 -23.65
CA PRO A 133 4.58 -6.55 -24.00
C PRO A 133 4.23 -5.13 -24.43
N MET A 134 5.01 -4.13 -23.98
CA MET A 134 4.86 -2.75 -24.42
C MET A 134 5.00 -2.60 -25.94
N ASN A 135 5.84 -3.41 -26.58
CA ASN A 135 5.97 -3.41 -28.05
C ASN A 135 4.68 -3.89 -28.74
N LEU A 136 3.96 -4.86 -28.16
CA LEU A 136 2.67 -5.30 -28.69
C LEU A 136 1.63 -4.20 -28.50
N ALA A 137 1.58 -3.57 -27.34
CA ALA A 137 0.65 -2.49 -27.05
C ALA A 137 0.86 -1.30 -27.99
N GLU A 138 2.11 -0.88 -28.20
CA GLU A 138 2.45 0.18 -29.15
C GLU A 138 2.02 -0.16 -30.58
N GLU A 139 2.30 -1.39 -31.04
CA GLU A 139 1.88 -1.86 -32.36
C GLU A 139 0.35 -1.81 -32.52
N VAL A 140 -0.38 -2.31 -31.52
CA VAL A 140 -1.85 -2.35 -31.52
C VAL A 140 -2.45 -0.95 -31.54
N VAL A 141 -1.99 -0.06 -30.67
CA VAL A 141 -2.48 1.33 -30.58
C VAL A 141 -2.17 2.10 -31.87
N ARG A 142 -0.94 2.02 -32.40
CA ARG A 142 -0.57 2.73 -33.63
C ARG A 142 -1.34 2.24 -34.85
N LEU A 143 -1.62 0.95 -34.96
CA LEU A 143 -2.42 0.39 -36.07
C LEU A 143 -3.90 0.76 -35.99
N ARG A 144 -4.36 1.22 -34.82
CA ARG A 144 -5.75 1.66 -34.55
C ARG A 144 -5.91 3.18 -34.38
N ALA A 145 -4.83 3.94 -34.53
CA ALA A 145 -4.85 5.39 -34.31
C ALA A 145 -5.84 6.14 -35.22
N ASP A 146 -5.95 5.71 -36.49
CA ASP A 146 -6.76 6.38 -37.50
C ASP A 146 -8.25 5.94 -37.54
N ASP A 147 -8.61 4.81 -36.92
CA ASP A 147 -9.96 4.22 -36.98
C ASP A 147 -10.73 4.27 -35.65
N VAL A 148 -10.06 4.58 -34.53
CA VAL A 148 -10.70 4.84 -33.24
C VAL A 148 -11.09 6.31 -33.09
N ASN A 149 -12.30 6.55 -32.59
CA ASN A 149 -12.72 7.88 -32.18
C ASN A 149 -12.35 8.14 -30.71
N TRP A 150 -11.13 8.65 -30.50
CA TRP A 150 -10.48 8.81 -29.19
C TRP A 150 -11.20 9.74 -28.20
N THR A 151 -12.01 10.68 -28.69
CA THR A 151 -12.77 11.62 -27.83
C THR A 151 -13.78 10.94 -26.91
N GLN A 152 -14.09 9.67 -27.13
CA GLN A 152 -15.00 8.90 -26.26
C GLN A 152 -14.31 8.33 -25.03
N PHE A 153 -12.97 8.30 -25.02
CA PHE A 153 -12.18 7.60 -24.01
C PHE A 153 -11.28 8.56 -23.22
N ASP A 154 -11.49 9.86 -23.42
CA ASP A 154 -10.97 10.97 -22.62
C ASP A 154 -12.18 11.53 -21.85
N LEU A 155 -12.40 10.97 -20.67
CA LEU A 155 -13.60 11.13 -19.84
C LEU A 155 -13.60 12.50 -19.13
N ASP A 156 -12.42 13.08 -18.86
CA ASP A 156 -12.29 14.37 -18.18
C ASP A 156 -11.85 15.53 -19.11
N ASN A 157 -11.55 15.24 -20.38
CA ASN A 157 -11.17 16.16 -21.45
C ASN A 157 -9.78 16.79 -21.27
N ASP A 158 -8.82 16.05 -20.70
CA ASP A 158 -7.42 16.49 -20.55
C ASP A 158 -6.55 16.17 -21.78
N GLY A 159 -7.06 15.40 -22.73
CA GLY A 159 -6.35 14.94 -23.93
C GLY A 159 -5.63 13.59 -23.75
N VAL A 160 -5.86 12.88 -22.64
CA VAL A 160 -5.32 11.55 -22.37
C VAL A 160 -6.45 10.52 -22.44
N VAL A 161 -6.13 9.32 -22.91
CA VAL A 161 -7.08 8.20 -22.94
C VAL A 161 -7.08 7.50 -21.58
N ASP A 162 -8.22 7.46 -20.90
CA ASP A 162 -8.35 6.99 -19.52
C ASP A 162 -8.46 5.48 -19.36
N ARG A 163 -9.15 4.81 -20.30
CA ARG A 163 -9.56 3.40 -20.21
C ARG A 163 -9.22 2.63 -21.48
N LEU A 164 -8.05 1.99 -21.50
CA LEU A 164 -7.60 1.15 -22.62
C LEU A 164 -7.31 -0.29 -22.20
N LEU A 165 -8.11 -1.22 -22.71
CA LEU A 165 -7.93 -2.66 -22.54
C LEU A 165 -7.46 -3.31 -23.85
N ILE A 166 -6.32 -4.00 -23.80
CA ILE A 166 -5.79 -4.81 -24.90
C ILE A 166 -5.97 -6.29 -24.56
N LEU A 167 -6.79 -6.98 -25.34
CA LEU A 167 -7.06 -8.40 -25.14
C LEU A 167 -6.31 -9.24 -26.17
N HIS A 168 -5.37 -10.07 -25.72
CA HIS A 168 -4.61 -10.96 -26.60
C HIS A 168 -5.24 -12.37 -26.66
N THR A 169 -5.15 -13.03 -27.82
CA THR A 169 -5.79 -14.34 -28.09
C THR A 169 -5.01 -15.56 -27.59
N THR A 170 -3.96 -15.36 -26.79
CA THR A 170 -3.20 -16.46 -26.16
C THR A 170 -3.62 -16.64 -24.71
N LYS A 171 -3.18 -17.73 -24.10
CA LYS A 171 -3.32 -17.88 -22.65
C LYS A 171 -2.30 -16.95 -21.98
N GLY A 172 -2.69 -16.39 -20.84
CA GLY A 172 -1.76 -15.69 -19.95
C GLY A 172 -0.74 -16.65 -19.34
N GLN A 173 0.39 -16.12 -18.89
CA GLN A 173 1.39 -16.89 -18.18
C GLN A 173 0.98 -17.21 -16.74
N GLU A 174 0.16 -16.37 -16.12
CA GLU A 174 -0.39 -16.54 -14.77
C GLU A 174 -1.16 -17.86 -14.59
N GLU A 175 -1.79 -18.33 -15.67
CA GLU A 175 -2.51 -19.62 -15.73
C GLU A 175 -1.58 -20.85 -15.78
N ASN A 176 -0.34 -20.66 -16.23
CA ASN A 176 0.68 -21.70 -16.29
C ASN A 176 2.07 -21.07 -16.27
N PRO A 177 2.62 -20.78 -15.07
CA PRO A 177 3.89 -20.08 -14.93
C PRO A 177 5.08 -20.75 -15.64
N GLY A 178 4.98 -22.06 -15.93
CA GLY A 178 5.99 -22.79 -16.69
C GLY A 178 5.99 -22.52 -18.21
N GLN A 179 5.08 -21.71 -18.74
CA GLN A 179 5.04 -21.29 -20.14
C GLN A 179 5.67 -19.90 -20.31
N SER A 180 6.99 -19.84 -20.20
CA SER A 180 7.83 -18.62 -20.25
C SER A 180 7.88 -17.87 -21.60
N ASN A 181 6.91 -18.12 -22.48
CA ASN A 181 6.76 -17.44 -23.78
C ASN A 181 5.36 -16.80 -23.93
N ASN A 182 4.51 -16.95 -22.90
CA ASN A 182 3.20 -16.32 -22.86
C ASN A 182 3.34 -14.99 -22.13
N ILE A 183 2.55 -14.01 -22.55
CA ILE A 183 2.46 -12.72 -21.86
C ILE A 183 1.76 -12.93 -20.51
N TRP A 184 2.27 -12.29 -19.46
CA TRP A 184 1.62 -12.13 -18.17
C TRP A 184 0.68 -10.91 -18.21
N SER A 185 -0.57 -11.06 -17.74
CA SER A 185 -1.53 -9.95 -17.73
C SER A 185 -1.05 -8.80 -16.82
N HIS A 186 -1.19 -7.54 -17.23
CA HIS A 186 -0.66 -6.38 -16.49
C HIS A 186 -1.34 -5.06 -16.86
N PHE A 187 -1.27 -4.11 -15.94
CA PHE A 187 -1.36 -2.67 -16.19
C PHE A 187 0.05 -2.05 -16.22
N THR A 188 0.28 -1.12 -17.15
CA THR A 188 1.51 -0.31 -17.14
C THR A 188 1.35 0.99 -17.93
N ARG A 189 2.34 1.87 -17.82
CA ARG A 189 2.45 3.14 -18.55
C ARG A 189 3.45 3.00 -19.69
N PHE A 190 3.22 3.73 -20.78
CA PHE A 190 4.22 3.90 -21.82
C PHE A 190 5.31 4.87 -21.34
N GLU A 191 6.58 4.57 -21.63
CA GLU A 191 7.70 5.50 -21.34
C GLU A 191 7.50 6.86 -22.03
N GLU A 192 6.99 6.83 -23.26
CA GLU A 192 6.56 8.02 -24.00
C GLU A 192 5.09 7.82 -24.43
N PRO A 193 4.14 8.68 -23.98
CA PRO A 193 2.75 8.59 -24.39
C PRO A 193 2.57 8.57 -25.92
N ILE A 194 1.73 7.66 -26.40
CA ILE A 194 1.53 7.48 -27.84
C ILE A 194 0.52 8.51 -28.34
N LYS A 195 0.97 9.44 -29.17
CA LYS A 195 0.07 10.37 -29.87
C LYS A 195 -0.78 9.64 -30.90
N VAL A 196 -2.09 9.60 -30.67
CA VAL A 196 -3.08 8.90 -31.52
C VAL A 196 -3.94 9.85 -32.34
N SER A 197 -4.07 11.12 -31.95
CA SER A 197 -4.71 12.17 -32.75
C SER A 197 -3.98 13.51 -32.60
N SER A 198 -4.51 14.60 -33.17
CA SER A 198 -3.94 15.94 -32.92
C SER A 198 -4.04 16.38 -31.47
N GLU A 199 -5.07 15.87 -30.76
CA GLU A 199 -5.53 16.33 -29.45
C GLU A 199 -5.41 15.25 -28.37
N HIS A 200 -5.19 13.98 -28.73
CA HIS A 200 -5.20 12.86 -27.78
C HIS A 200 -3.91 12.03 -27.78
N THR A 201 -3.54 11.57 -26.59
CA THR A 201 -2.44 10.62 -26.31
C THR A 201 -2.94 9.41 -25.52
N VAL A 202 -2.25 8.28 -25.67
CA VAL A 202 -2.43 7.10 -24.84
C VAL A 202 -1.20 6.99 -23.93
N GLY A 203 -1.38 7.24 -22.63
CA GLY A 203 -0.30 7.21 -21.64
C GLY A 203 -0.12 5.84 -20.99
N HIS A 204 -1.19 5.05 -20.86
CA HIS A 204 -1.20 3.75 -20.19
C HIS A 204 -2.12 2.75 -20.87
N TYR A 205 -2.01 1.49 -20.48
CA TYR A 205 -2.87 0.42 -20.95
C TYR A 205 -2.92 -0.74 -19.95
N THR A 206 -3.99 -1.53 -20.05
CA THR A 206 -4.07 -2.87 -19.47
C THR A 206 -3.98 -3.89 -20.60
N MET A 207 -3.24 -4.98 -20.38
CA MET A 207 -3.19 -6.12 -21.29
C MET A 207 -3.54 -7.40 -20.55
N ALA A 208 -4.46 -8.18 -21.13
CA ALA A 208 -4.89 -9.44 -20.53
C ALA A 208 -5.27 -10.51 -21.57
N SER A 209 -5.28 -11.76 -21.11
CA SER A 209 -5.61 -12.93 -21.92
C SER A 209 -7.12 -13.08 -22.14
N LEU A 210 -7.56 -13.16 -23.40
CA LEU A 210 -8.94 -13.51 -23.76
C LEU A 210 -9.19 -15.03 -23.78
N ARG A 211 -8.13 -15.84 -23.81
CA ARG A 211 -8.23 -17.27 -24.15
C ARG A 211 -8.85 -18.14 -23.06
N THR A 212 -8.89 -17.64 -21.83
CA THR A 212 -9.49 -18.31 -20.67
C THR A 212 -10.99 -18.07 -20.59
N GLY A 213 -11.54 -17.20 -21.44
CA GLY A 213 -12.96 -16.86 -21.40
C GLY A 213 -13.34 -16.24 -20.06
N SER A 214 -14.51 -16.58 -19.53
CA SER A 214 -15.00 -16.02 -18.25
C SER A 214 -14.07 -16.25 -17.05
N SER A 215 -13.20 -17.26 -17.10
CA SER A 215 -12.19 -17.50 -16.07
C SER A 215 -11.09 -16.43 -16.04
N GLY A 216 -10.87 -15.68 -17.12
CA GLY A 216 -9.93 -14.55 -17.12
C GLY A 216 -10.53 -13.25 -16.61
N MET A 217 -11.79 -13.23 -16.17
CA MET A 217 -12.48 -11.96 -15.90
C MET A 217 -12.05 -11.31 -14.61
N GLY A 218 -11.76 -12.08 -13.57
CA GLY A 218 -11.16 -11.54 -12.35
C GLY A 218 -9.82 -10.85 -12.63
N THR A 219 -8.94 -11.46 -13.43
CA THR A 219 -7.69 -10.83 -13.87
C THR A 219 -7.95 -9.57 -14.70
N ILE A 220 -8.84 -9.62 -15.70
CA ILE A 220 -9.17 -8.43 -16.51
C ILE A 220 -9.67 -7.28 -15.63
N LEU A 221 -10.57 -7.56 -14.67
CA LEU A 221 -11.11 -6.53 -13.78
C LEU A 221 -10.07 -5.99 -12.81
N HIS A 222 -9.24 -6.86 -12.23
CA HIS A 222 -8.10 -6.47 -11.38
C HIS A 222 -7.18 -5.48 -12.11
N GLU A 223 -6.72 -5.84 -13.30
CA GLU A 223 -5.83 -4.97 -14.07
C GLU A 223 -6.50 -3.68 -14.55
N MET A 224 -7.81 -3.71 -14.82
CA MET A 224 -8.57 -2.50 -15.16
C MET A 224 -8.74 -1.57 -13.96
N MET A 225 -8.82 -2.09 -12.74
CA MET A 225 -8.93 -1.27 -11.53
C MET A 225 -7.64 -0.49 -11.25
N HIS A 226 -6.47 -0.98 -11.66
CA HIS A 226 -5.25 -0.18 -11.63
C HIS A 226 -5.37 1.10 -12.46
N GLN A 227 -6.06 1.09 -13.62
CA GLN A 227 -6.30 2.32 -14.41
C GLN A 227 -7.16 3.36 -13.69
N MET A 228 -7.80 2.98 -12.59
CA MET A 228 -8.61 3.87 -11.73
C MET A 228 -7.87 4.29 -10.46
N GLY A 229 -6.64 3.82 -10.24
CA GLY A 229 -5.85 4.12 -9.05
C GLY A 229 -5.85 3.03 -7.97
N ALA A 230 -6.42 1.85 -8.23
CA ALA A 230 -6.32 0.74 -7.29
C ALA A 230 -4.86 0.25 -7.18
N LEU A 231 -4.49 -0.23 -6.00
CA LEU A 231 -3.16 -0.74 -5.68
C LEU A 231 -3.26 -2.20 -5.27
N ASP A 232 -2.24 -2.99 -5.62
CA ASP A 232 -2.09 -4.37 -5.18
C ASP A 232 -2.02 -4.45 -3.66
N LEU A 233 -2.81 -5.36 -3.11
CA LEU A 233 -2.88 -5.60 -1.66
C LEU A 233 -2.18 -6.89 -1.24
N TYR A 234 -1.65 -7.67 -2.18
CA TYR A 234 -0.68 -8.74 -1.92
C TYR A 234 0.74 -8.18 -2.07
N PRO A 235 1.76 -8.78 -1.43
CA PRO A 235 3.13 -8.32 -1.57
C PRO A 235 3.62 -8.52 -3.01
N VAL A 236 3.82 -7.42 -3.74
CA VAL A 236 4.35 -7.43 -5.12
C VAL A 236 5.87 -7.69 -5.13
N HIS A 237 6.55 -7.34 -4.03
CA HIS A 237 7.97 -7.55 -3.78
C HIS A 237 8.22 -7.98 -2.31
N ASP A 238 8.42 -9.27 -2.07
CA ASP A 238 8.67 -9.80 -0.72
C ASP A 238 10.03 -9.37 -0.16
N VAL A 239 10.03 -8.59 0.93
CA VAL A 239 11.24 -8.36 1.76
C VAL A 239 11.53 -9.55 2.68
N SER A 240 10.51 -10.35 2.99
CA SER A 240 10.62 -11.55 3.83
C SER A 240 10.52 -12.82 2.96
N PRO A 241 11.65 -13.49 2.63
CA PRO A 241 11.67 -14.64 1.74
C PRO A 241 10.96 -15.90 2.27
N ASN A 242 10.22 -15.81 3.38
CA ASN A 242 9.53 -16.91 4.05
C ASN A 242 8.05 -16.63 4.37
N SER A 243 7.47 -15.51 3.93
CA SER A 243 6.05 -15.23 4.13
C SER A 243 5.26 -15.61 2.89
N ASP A 244 4.30 -16.52 3.02
CA ASP A 244 3.30 -16.84 1.97
C ASP A 244 2.03 -15.99 2.18
N TRP A 245 2.16 -14.77 2.71
CA TRP A 245 1.03 -13.89 3.01
C TRP A 245 0.55 -13.18 1.73
N HIS A 246 -0.75 -13.23 1.47
CA HIS A 246 -1.37 -12.60 0.29
C HIS A 246 -2.27 -11.40 0.66
N GLY A 247 -1.90 -10.65 1.70
CA GLY A 247 -2.63 -9.46 2.12
C GLY A 247 -4.01 -9.76 2.69
N VAL A 248 -5.03 -9.13 2.10
CA VAL A 248 -6.45 -9.37 2.42
C VAL A 248 -7.04 -10.57 1.66
N GLY A 249 -6.23 -11.33 0.93
CA GLY A 249 -6.60 -12.64 0.37
C GLY A 249 -7.84 -12.60 -0.52
N ASN A 250 -8.74 -13.57 -0.33
CA ASN A 250 -9.93 -13.77 -1.16
C ASN A 250 -11.02 -12.69 -0.99
N TRP A 251 -10.83 -11.75 -0.06
CA TRP A 251 -11.81 -10.71 0.26
C TRP A 251 -11.77 -9.50 -0.67
N ASP A 252 -10.64 -9.25 -1.34
CA ASP A 252 -10.47 -8.10 -2.25
C ASP A 252 -9.96 -8.55 -3.63
N ILE A 253 -10.49 -7.95 -4.69
CA ILE A 253 -10.00 -8.17 -6.05
C ILE A 253 -8.55 -7.76 -6.25
N MET A 254 -8.04 -6.77 -5.51
CA MET A 254 -6.65 -6.34 -5.55
C MET A 254 -5.72 -7.24 -4.72
N ALA A 255 -6.26 -8.29 -4.10
CA ALA A 255 -5.53 -9.39 -3.48
C ALA A 255 -5.83 -10.69 -4.26
N SER A 256 -5.87 -11.83 -3.57
CA SER A 256 -6.22 -13.14 -4.18
C SER A 256 -7.68 -13.24 -4.66
N GLY A 257 -8.54 -12.27 -4.31
CA GLY A 257 -9.96 -12.27 -4.66
C GLY A 257 -10.23 -12.19 -6.17
N ASN A 258 -9.28 -11.74 -6.99
CA ASN A 258 -9.37 -11.84 -8.45
C ASN A 258 -9.36 -13.29 -8.97
N TRP A 259 -8.81 -14.24 -8.20
CA TRP A 259 -8.72 -15.66 -8.57
C TRP A 259 -9.86 -16.51 -8.01
N ASN A 260 -10.81 -15.93 -7.28
CA ASN A 260 -11.97 -16.65 -6.76
C ASN A 260 -12.72 -17.41 -7.88
N GLY A 261 -12.93 -18.71 -7.66
CA GLY A 261 -13.52 -19.60 -8.67
C GLY A 261 -12.67 -19.82 -9.92
N GLY A 262 -11.35 -19.59 -9.85
CA GLY A 262 -10.48 -19.54 -11.02
C GLY A 262 -10.76 -18.32 -11.90
N GLY A 263 -11.02 -17.17 -11.27
CA GLY A 263 -11.29 -15.87 -11.90
C GLY A 263 -12.68 -15.68 -12.49
N VAL A 264 -13.61 -16.63 -12.25
CA VAL A 264 -15.01 -16.53 -12.68
C VAL A 264 -15.85 -15.70 -11.71
N TRP A 265 -15.46 -15.67 -10.41
CA TRP A 265 -16.25 -15.04 -9.35
C TRP A 265 -15.38 -14.06 -8.55
N PRO A 266 -14.82 -13.02 -9.19
CA PRO A 266 -13.95 -12.09 -8.48
C PRO A 266 -14.68 -11.44 -7.31
N ALA A 267 -13.95 -11.21 -6.22
CA ALA A 267 -14.43 -10.38 -5.12
C ALA A 267 -14.73 -8.95 -5.61
N LEU A 268 -15.62 -8.22 -4.93
CA LEU A 268 -15.60 -6.77 -5.05
C LEU A 268 -14.30 -6.23 -4.42
N GLY A 269 -13.86 -5.04 -4.83
CA GLY A 269 -12.87 -4.31 -4.04
C GLY A 269 -13.45 -4.02 -2.65
N THR A 270 -12.67 -4.20 -1.59
CA THR A 270 -13.05 -3.82 -0.23
C THR A 270 -13.10 -2.29 -0.12
N SER A 271 -13.70 -1.76 0.95
CA SER A 271 -13.86 -0.31 1.10
C SER A 271 -12.57 0.54 0.99
N PRO A 272 -11.41 0.12 1.51
CA PRO A 272 -10.12 0.78 1.23
C PRO A 272 -9.79 0.87 -0.27
N THR A 273 -9.97 -0.23 -1.02
CA THR A 273 -9.77 -0.26 -2.47
C THR A 273 -10.78 0.64 -3.18
N MET A 274 -12.05 0.64 -2.75
CA MET A 274 -13.06 1.55 -3.27
C MET A 274 -12.64 3.02 -3.06
N GLU A 275 -12.10 3.37 -1.89
CA GLU A 275 -11.59 4.72 -1.63
C GLU A 275 -10.44 5.09 -2.57
N LEU A 276 -9.48 4.19 -2.80
CA LEU A 276 -8.33 4.44 -3.70
C LEU A 276 -8.78 4.77 -5.13
N ILE A 277 -9.82 4.10 -5.63
CA ILE A 277 -10.37 4.38 -6.97
C ILE A 277 -11.34 5.58 -7.01
N GLY A 278 -11.45 6.34 -5.92
CA GLY A 278 -12.32 7.52 -5.82
C GLY A 278 -13.80 7.23 -5.52
N LEU A 279 -14.13 6.01 -5.09
CA LEU A 279 -15.49 5.62 -4.71
C LEU A 279 -15.71 5.75 -3.20
N GLU A 280 -16.23 6.90 -2.77
CA GLU A 280 -16.56 7.18 -1.37
C GLU A 280 -17.83 6.43 -0.90
N ARG A 281 -17.70 5.14 -0.59
CA ARG A 281 -18.80 4.26 -0.18
C ARG A 281 -18.76 3.88 1.30
N TYR A 282 -18.51 4.88 2.14
CA TYR A 282 -18.37 4.69 3.58
C TYR A 282 -18.87 5.89 4.37
N VAL A 283 -19.11 5.68 5.65
CA VAL A 283 -19.41 6.73 6.63
C VAL A 283 -18.29 6.77 7.67
N SER A 284 -17.61 7.91 7.78
CA SER A 284 -16.64 8.14 8.85
C SER A 284 -17.35 8.38 10.19
N LEU A 285 -16.95 7.63 11.22
CA LEU A 285 -17.51 7.72 12.56
C LEU A 285 -16.49 8.29 13.54
N ASP A 286 -16.87 9.38 14.19
CA ASP A 286 -16.18 9.87 15.38
C ASP A 286 -16.79 9.21 16.63
N LEU A 287 -16.01 8.32 17.25
CA LEU A 287 -16.36 7.65 18.50
C LEU A 287 -15.76 8.38 19.71
N THR A 288 -15.74 9.71 19.67
CA THR A 288 -15.40 10.56 20.82
C THR A 288 -16.66 10.91 21.62
N TRP A 289 -16.66 10.59 22.91
CA TRP A 289 -17.71 10.95 23.83
C TRP A 289 -17.39 12.27 24.55
N PRO A 290 -18.37 13.18 24.73
CA PRO A 290 -18.18 14.38 25.52
C PRO A 290 -17.76 14.07 26.97
N ALA A 291 -16.89 14.88 27.55
CA ALA A 291 -16.45 14.74 28.96
C ALA A 291 -17.61 14.74 29.99
N SER A 292 -18.78 15.29 29.64
CA SER A 292 -19.98 15.27 30.50
C SER A 292 -20.80 13.97 30.43
N SER A 293 -20.34 12.98 29.65
CA SER A 293 -21.07 11.73 29.45
C SER A 293 -21.09 10.87 30.72
N VAL A 294 -22.17 10.12 30.91
CA VAL A 294 -22.32 9.21 32.06
C VAL A 294 -21.90 7.82 31.62
N GLN A 295 -20.90 7.25 32.32
CA GLN A 295 -20.43 5.88 32.07
C GLN A 295 -21.49 4.82 32.46
N PRO A 296 -21.63 3.71 31.70
CA PRO A 296 -20.97 3.44 30.43
C PRO A 296 -21.56 4.29 29.30
N CYS A 297 -20.69 4.76 28.42
CA CYS A 297 -21.05 5.52 27.24
C CYS A 297 -21.71 4.62 26.19
N ILE A 298 -22.84 5.10 25.65
CA ILE A 298 -23.59 4.41 24.60
C ILE A 298 -23.39 5.20 23.31
N GLY A 299 -22.84 4.52 22.30
CA GLY A 299 -22.65 5.05 20.95
C GLY A 299 -23.85 4.76 20.05
N PRO A 300 -23.71 5.04 18.74
CA PRO A 300 -24.75 4.76 17.78
C PRO A 300 -24.98 3.25 17.62
N THR A 301 -26.18 2.89 17.16
CA THR A 301 -26.49 1.59 16.58
C THR A 301 -26.74 1.79 15.10
N ILE A 302 -25.93 1.17 14.26
CA ILE A 302 -25.94 1.38 12.81
C ILE A 302 -26.36 0.07 12.15
N GLN A 303 -27.29 0.13 11.22
CA GLN A 303 -27.68 -1.02 10.41
C GLN A 303 -26.70 -1.17 9.25
N MET A 304 -26.18 -2.38 9.08
CA MET A 304 -25.24 -2.71 8.03
C MET A 304 -25.98 -3.40 6.88
N GLN A 305 -25.97 -2.78 5.71
CA GLN A 305 -26.46 -3.37 4.45
C GLN A 305 -25.27 -4.00 3.71
N GLY A 306 -25.49 -5.10 3.00
CA GLY A 306 -24.41 -5.78 2.27
C GLY A 306 -23.77 -4.90 1.20
N MET A 307 -22.47 -5.03 0.98
CA MET A 307 -21.75 -4.26 -0.05
C MET A 307 -22.24 -4.59 -1.47
N THR A 308 -22.66 -5.82 -1.77
CA THR A 308 -23.34 -6.11 -3.04
C THR A 308 -24.79 -5.64 -3.12
N GLU A 309 -25.39 -5.24 -2.00
CA GLU A 309 -26.78 -4.80 -1.91
C GLU A 309 -26.93 -3.27 -1.92
N GLY A 310 -25.84 -2.52 -2.10
CA GLY A 310 -25.88 -1.05 -2.05
C GLY A 310 -25.58 -0.45 -0.67
N GLY A 311 -25.06 -1.22 0.28
CA GLY A 311 -24.64 -0.74 1.60
C GLY A 311 -23.40 0.17 1.59
N GLU A 312 -23.08 0.72 2.75
CA GLU A 312 -21.91 1.55 3.01
C GLU A 312 -21.10 0.92 4.14
N ALA A 313 -19.78 1.05 4.08
CA ALA A 313 -18.91 0.67 5.18
C ALA A 313 -18.85 1.75 6.26
N LEU A 314 -18.29 1.41 7.41
CA LEU A 314 -17.92 2.35 8.46
C LEU A 314 -16.41 2.51 8.46
N ARG A 315 -15.94 3.75 8.56
CA ARG A 315 -14.53 4.07 8.79
C ARG A 315 -14.37 4.74 10.15
N ILE A 316 -13.54 4.17 11.01
CA ILE A 316 -13.25 4.72 12.34
C ILE A 316 -11.76 5.07 12.38
N PRO A 317 -11.37 6.35 12.56
CA PRO A 317 -9.97 6.72 12.71
C PRO A 317 -9.41 6.18 14.03
N LEU A 318 -8.18 5.67 13.99
CA LEU A 318 -7.37 5.32 15.17
C LEU A 318 -6.25 6.35 15.42
N GLY A 319 -5.77 7.00 14.35
CA GLY A 319 -4.68 7.99 14.36
C GLY A 319 -4.71 8.87 13.10
N GLU A 320 -3.61 9.56 12.79
CA GLU A 320 -3.51 10.44 11.60
C GLU A 320 -3.66 9.65 10.29
N ASP A 321 -3.11 8.44 10.22
CA ASP A 321 -3.09 7.59 9.02
C ASP A 321 -3.63 6.17 9.24
N GLN A 322 -4.31 5.93 10.36
CA GLN A 322 -4.83 4.61 10.72
C GLN A 322 -6.34 4.56 10.82
N TYR A 323 -6.92 3.49 10.30
CA TYR A 323 -8.36 3.33 10.18
C TYR A 323 -8.80 1.89 10.46
N ILE A 324 -9.95 1.76 11.12
CA ILE A 324 -10.74 0.54 11.11
C ILE A 324 -11.85 0.69 10.09
N TRP A 325 -11.91 -0.27 9.18
CA TRP A 325 -12.96 -0.42 8.20
C TRP A 325 -13.89 -1.55 8.63
N ILE A 326 -15.20 -1.29 8.55
CA ILE A 326 -16.21 -2.28 8.90
C ILE A 326 -17.24 -2.34 7.78
N GLU A 327 -17.31 -3.48 7.10
CA GLU A 327 -18.25 -3.69 6.01
C GLU A 327 -19.00 -5.02 6.15
N ARG A 328 -20.12 -5.14 5.45
CA ARG A 328 -20.95 -6.34 5.50
C ARG A 328 -20.88 -7.06 4.16
N HIS A 329 -20.51 -8.33 4.20
CA HIS A 329 -20.68 -9.23 3.06
C HIS A 329 -21.90 -10.12 3.26
N SER A 330 -22.75 -10.14 2.23
CA SER A 330 -23.99 -10.92 2.18
C SER A 330 -23.93 -11.98 1.09
N ASP A 331 -24.69 -13.05 1.22
CA ASP A 331 -24.79 -14.12 0.20
C ASP A 331 -25.64 -13.66 -1.00
N VAL A 332 -25.19 -12.60 -1.67
CA VAL A 332 -25.85 -11.91 -2.77
C VAL A 332 -24.79 -11.41 -3.76
N GLY A 333 -25.03 -11.55 -5.05
CA GLY A 333 -24.15 -10.97 -6.07
C GLY A 333 -22.76 -11.61 -6.07
N PHE A 334 -21.71 -10.81 -6.31
CA PHE A 334 -20.33 -11.29 -6.29
C PHE A 334 -19.91 -11.86 -4.93
N ASP A 335 -20.40 -11.27 -3.84
CA ASP A 335 -20.12 -11.70 -2.46
C ASP A 335 -20.60 -13.12 -2.13
N SER A 336 -21.54 -13.70 -2.89
CA SER A 336 -22.07 -15.06 -2.66
C SER A 336 -21.01 -16.18 -2.75
N HIS A 337 -19.85 -15.88 -3.30
CA HIS A 337 -18.73 -16.81 -3.44
C HIS A 337 -17.54 -16.47 -2.53
N LEU A 338 -17.67 -15.48 -1.65
CA LEU A 338 -16.66 -15.16 -0.67
C LEU A 338 -16.51 -16.28 0.37
N PRO A 339 -15.37 -16.33 1.12
CA PRO A 339 -15.14 -17.38 2.10
C PRO A 339 -16.21 -17.43 3.21
N GLY A 340 -16.87 -16.31 3.51
CA GLY A 340 -17.92 -16.21 4.53
C GLY A 340 -18.80 -14.97 4.36
N HIS A 341 -19.92 -14.96 5.09
CA HIS A 341 -20.89 -13.86 5.09
C HIS A 341 -21.11 -13.37 6.53
N GLY A 342 -21.04 -12.07 6.73
CA GLY A 342 -21.03 -11.42 8.03
C GLY A 342 -20.43 -10.02 7.97
N ILE A 343 -19.89 -9.56 9.09
CA ILE A 343 -19.16 -8.31 9.18
C ILE A 343 -17.67 -8.59 9.01
N LEU A 344 -17.06 -8.05 7.95
CA LEU A 344 -15.62 -8.04 7.76
C LEU A 344 -15.06 -6.78 8.44
N VAL A 345 -14.01 -6.96 9.23
CA VAL A 345 -13.29 -5.86 9.89
C VAL A 345 -11.88 -5.86 9.34
N MET A 346 -11.43 -4.70 8.86
CA MET A 346 -10.07 -4.52 8.38
C MET A 346 -9.40 -3.38 9.14
N GLN A 347 -8.09 -3.50 9.31
CA GLN A 347 -7.26 -2.46 9.89
C GLN A 347 -6.27 -1.98 8.85
N GLN A 348 -6.26 -0.67 8.62
CA GLN A 348 -5.41 0.02 7.66
C GLN A 348 -4.44 0.94 8.38
N ASP A 349 -3.20 0.99 7.92
CA ASP A 349 -2.17 1.94 8.33
C ASP A 349 -1.45 2.49 7.10
N ARG A 350 -1.75 3.74 6.72
CA ARG A 350 -1.18 4.41 5.55
C ARG A 350 0.19 5.02 5.83
N SER A 351 0.72 4.90 7.05
CA SER A 351 2.09 5.33 7.37
C SER A 351 3.15 4.33 6.90
N ILE A 352 2.75 3.12 6.50
CA ILE A 352 3.63 2.04 6.03
C ILE A 352 3.34 1.70 4.56
N GLY A 353 4.35 1.26 3.82
CA GLY A 353 4.22 0.92 2.40
C GLY A 353 4.40 2.13 1.48
N ASP A 354 4.47 1.87 0.18
CA ASP A 354 4.68 2.90 -0.83
C ASP A 354 3.55 2.83 -1.87
N GLU A 355 2.56 3.72 -1.71
CA GLU A 355 1.41 3.84 -2.62
C GLU A 355 1.84 4.32 -4.03
N GLU A 356 2.91 5.13 -4.15
CA GLU A 356 3.41 5.63 -5.43
C GLU A 356 4.04 4.49 -6.25
N ARG A 357 4.69 3.53 -5.56
CA ARG A 357 5.32 2.36 -6.19
C ARG A 357 4.42 1.13 -6.28
N ASN A 358 3.19 1.21 -5.79
CA ASN A 358 2.31 0.04 -5.68
C ASN A 358 2.96 -1.11 -4.88
N GLU A 359 3.62 -0.75 -3.79
CA GLU A 359 4.40 -1.63 -2.93
C GLU A 359 3.79 -1.65 -1.53
N LEU A 360 2.59 -2.23 -1.43
CA LEU A 360 1.85 -2.36 -0.17
C LEU A 360 2.03 -3.76 0.43
N ASN A 361 1.70 -3.91 1.73
CA ASN A 361 1.64 -5.20 2.42
C ASN A 361 2.90 -6.09 2.27
N ARG A 362 4.08 -5.48 2.20
CA ARG A 362 5.37 -6.20 2.05
C ARG A 362 5.82 -6.95 3.30
N ASP A 363 5.38 -6.50 4.47
CA ASP A 363 5.70 -7.08 5.77
C ASP A 363 4.43 -7.41 6.54
N PRO A 364 4.15 -8.68 6.88
CA PRO A 364 3.00 -9.05 7.70
C PRO A 364 3.04 -8.47 9.12
N GLU A 365 4.21 -8.09 9.65
CA GLU A 365 4.32 -7.42 10.95
C GLU A 365 3.97 -5.92 10.87
N GLN A 366 4.02 -5.33 9.67
CA GLN A 366 3.68 -3.93 9.40
C GLN A 366 2.74 -3.82 8.18
N PRO A 367 1.50 -4.32 8.30
CA PRO A 367 0.58 -4.37 7.17
C PRO A 367 -0.03 -2.99 6.88
N TRP A 368 -0.01 -2.56 5.61
CA TRP A 368 -0.78 -1.39 5.15
C TRP A 368 -2.29 -1.65 5.27
N LEU A 369 -2.73 -2.88 4.99
CA LEU A 369 -4.10 -3.35 5.22
C LEU A 369 -4.13 -4.83 5.57
N ARG A 370 -4.83 -5.16 6.66
CA ARG A 370 -5.08 -6.55 7.08
C ARG A 370 -6.54 -6.79 7.46
N VAL A 371 -6.96 -8.04 7.38
CA VAL A 371 -8.21 -8.52 7.99
C VAL A 371 -8.00 -8.74 9.49
N VAL A 372 -8.92 -8.26 10.31
CA VAL A 372 -9.02 -8.60 11.73
C VAL A 372 -9.92 -9.84 11.84
N GLU A 373 -9.32 -11.02 11.93
CA GLU A 373 -10.07 -12.29 11.91
C GLU A 373 -10.92 -12.46 13.18
N ALA A 374 -12.23 -12.69 13.03
CA ALA A 374 -13.16 -12.83 14.13
C ALA A 374 -12.92 -14.05 15.04
N ASP A 375 -12.14 -15.02 14.58
CA ASP A 375 -11.73 -16.20 15.36
C ASP A 375 -10.39 -16.00 16.11
N ASN A 376 -9.73 -14.86 15.90
CA ASN A 376 -8.44 -14.49 16.49
C ASN A 376 -7.32 -15.51 16.16
N GLY A 377 -7.35 -16.09 14.97
CA GLY A 377 -6.38 -17.09 14.50
C GLY A 377 -5.08 -16.53 13.93
N ASP A 378 -5.11 -15.29 13.43
CA ASP A 378 -4.09 -14.65 12.59
C ASP A 378 -3.62 -15.53 11.41
N GLN A 379 -4.48 -16.41 10.90
CA GLN A 379 -4.14 -17.43 9.90
C GLN A 379 -3.75 -16.79 8.57
N MET A 380 -4.49 -15.75 8.14
CA MET A 380 -4.16 -14.99 6.93
C MET A 380 -2.79 -14.32 7.06
N LEU A 381 -2.53 -13.60 8.16
CA LEU A 381 -1.27 -12.88 8.39
C LEU A 381 -0.06 -13.85 8.46
N LEU A 382 -0.28 -15.07 8.96
CA LEU A 382 0.71 -16.14 8.98
C LEU A 382 0.87 -16.88 7.63
N GLY A 383 0.15 -16.49 6.57
CA GLY A 383 0.18 -17.14 5.26
C GLY A 383 -0.36 -18.57 5.27
N ILE A 384 -1.21 -18.93 6.24
CA ILE A 384 -1.78 -20.28 6.37
C ILE A 384 -2.94 -20.49 5.38
N ASN A 385 -3.75 -19.45 5.16
CA ASN A 385 -4.88 -19.45 4.24
C ASN A 385 -5.12 -18.04 3.67
N ASP A 386 -6.05 -17.94 2.70
CA ASP A 386 -6.42 -16.69 2.02
C ASP A 386 -7.78 -16.13 2.48
N GLY A 387 -8.25 -16.54 3.66
CA GLY A 387 -9.54 -16.20 4.22
C GLY A 387 -10.50 -17.40 4.32
N GLU A 388 -11.29 -17.43 5.39
CA GLU A 388 -12.27 -18.45 5.70
C GLU A 388 -13.55 -17.89 6.36
N ALA A 389 -14.57 -18.75 6.47
CA ALA A 389 -15.86 -18.38 7.04
C ALA A 389 -15.80 -17.94 8.52
N SER A 390 -14.71 -18.27 9.21
CA SER A 390 -14.40 -17.93 10.61
C SER A 390 -14.09 -16.45 10.78
N ASP A 391 -13.57 -15.79 9.74
CA ASP A 391 -12.92 -14.48 9.85
C ASP A 391 -13.93 -13.34 9.98
N VAL A 392 -15.17 -13.59 9.54
CA VAL A 392 -16.25 -12.60 9.61
C VAL A 392 -16.99 -12.65 10.94
N PHE A 393 -17.18 -11.48 11.54
CA PHE A 393 -17.94 -11.31 12.76
C PHE A 393 -19.43 -11.55 12.52
N ARG A 394 -20.07 -12.27 13.44
CA ARG A 394 -21.49 -12.66 13.36
C ARG A 394 -22.26 -12.20 14.60
N ASN A 395 -23.56 -12.42 14.59
CA ASN A 395 -24.44 -12.12 15.72
C ASN A 395 -23.88 -12.61 17.07
N GLY A 396 -23.80 -11.70 18.05
CA GLY A 396 -23.30 -11.98 19.38
C GLY A 396 -21.78 -11.92 19.54
N THR A 397 -21.05 -11.60 18.48
CA THR A 397 -19.60 -11.31 18.54
C THR A 397 -19.36 -9.83 18.85
N ALA A 398 -18.13 -9.51 19.26
CA ALA A 398 -17.70 -8.16 19.55
C ALA A 398 -16.21 -7.96 19.21
N PHE A 399 -15.83 -6.72 18.94
CA PHE A 399 -14.45 -6.30 18.70
C PHE A 399 -14.21 -4.87 19.21
N GLY A 400 -12.94 -4.49 19.37
CA GLY A 400 -12.52 -3.20 19.93
C GLY A 400 -11.87 -3.39 21.31
N ALA A 401 -12.40 -2.74 22.36
CA ALA A 401 -11.91 -2.89 23.73
C ALA A 401 -12.24 -4.25 24.37
N GLN A 402 -13.20 -5.00 23.80
CA GLN A 402 -13.64 -6.32 24.25
C GLN A 402 -13.90 -7.22 23.05
N GLY A 403 -13.84 -8.54 23.26
CA GLY A 403 -13.93 -9.52 22.16
C GLY A 403 -12.59 -9.65 21.46
N VAL A 404 -12.56 -9.51 20.13
CA VAL A 404 -11.30 -9.38 19.38
C VAL A 404 -10.73 -7.98 19.61
N LEU A 405 -9.55 -7.92 20.21
CA LEU A 405 -8.95 -6.65 20.63
C LEU A 405 -8.41 -5.88 19.44
N ILE A 406 -8.73 -4.59 19.36
CA ILE A 406 -8.18 -3.69 18.33
C ILE A 406 -7.24 -2.70 19.00
N ARG A 407 -6.01 -2.66 18.51
CA ARG A 407 -4.97 -1.71 18.91
C ARG A 407 -4.48 -0.94 17.69
N ASP A 408 -4.07 0.31 17.88
CA ASP A 408 -3.28 1.03 16.88
C ASP A 408 -1.87 0.42 16.77
N HIS A 409 -1.06 0.94 15.84
CA HIS A 409 0.30 0.45 15.62
C HIS A 409 1.26 0.63 16.82
N ASP A 410 0.93 1.49 17.77
CA ASP A 410 1.70 1.71 19.00
C ASP A 410 1.38 0.67 20.07
N GLY A 411 0.26 -0.06 19.88
CA GLY A 411 -0.25 -1.02 20.82
C GLY A 411 -1.26 -0.44 21.82
N ILE A 412 -1.82 0.73 21.57
CA ILE A 412 -2.88 1.34 22.39
C ILE A 412 -4.22 0.74 22.02
N LEU A 413 -4.93 0.21 23.03
CA LEU A 413 -6.27 -0.36 22.85
C LEU A 413 -7.30 0.74 22.62
N VAL A 414 -8.18 0.54 21.63
CA VAL A 414 -9.30 1.45 21.40
C VAL A 414 -10.24 1.50 22.61
N PRO A 415 -10.86 2.66 22.93
CA PRO A 415 -11.71 2.81 24.13
C PRO A 415 -13.14 2.28 23.95
N TRP A 416 -13.53 1.94 22.72
CA TRP A 416 -14.88 1.53 22.36
C TRP A 416 -14.97 0.04 22.04
N THR A 417 -16.15 -0.53 22.18
CA THR A 417 -16.49 -1.89 21.76
C THR A 417 -17.65 -1.83 20.78
N ALA A 418 -17.48 -2.49 19.64
CA ALA A 418 -18.51 -2.74 18.65
C ALA A 418 -19.16 -4.11 18.93
N HIS A 419 -20.48 -4.14 19.05
CA HIS A 419 -21.27 -5.36 19.24
C HIS A 419 -22.05 -5.67 17.98
N VAL A 420 -21.84 -6.85 17.40
CA VAL A 420 -22.57 -7.30 16.20
C VAL A 420 -23.86 -7.98 16.62
N GLU A 421 -24.99 -7.44 16.18
CA GLU A 421 -26.33 -7.90 16.58
C GLU A 421 -27.19 -8.16 15.33
N GLY A 422 -27.89 -9.30 15.30
CA GLY A 422 -28.78 -9.70 14.20
C GLY A 422 -28.11 -10.61 13.15
N GLU A 423 -28.93 -11.28 12.35
CA GLU A 423 -28.49 -12.18 11.26
C GLU A 423 -28.81 -11.56 9.89
N ASP A 424 -30.09 -11.41 9.56
CA ASP A 424 -30.52 -10.84 8.27
C ASP A 424 -30.42 -9.30 8.24
N ASN A 425 -30.75 -8.65 9.36
CA ASN A 425 -30.61 -7.21 9.56
C ASN A 425 -29.49 -6.97 10.58
N MET A 426 -28.24 -7.21 10.16
CA MET A 426 -27.09 -6.99 11.02
C MET A 426 -26.97 -5.51 11.40
N THR A 427 -26.67 -5.27 12.67
CA THR A 427 -26.42 -3.95 13.22
C THR A 427 -25.15 -3.97 14.05
N ILE A 428 -24.47 -2.84 14.11
CA ILE A 428 -23.31 -2.63 14.98
C ILE A 428 -23.70 -1.61 16.03
N ARG A 429 -23.65 -2.01 17.29
CA ARG A 429 -23.88 -1.12 18.44
C ARG A 429 -22.56 -0.81 19.11
N PHE A 430 -22.24 0.48 19.23
CA PHE A 430 -21.02 0.92 19.90
C PHE A 430 -21.27 1.26 21.38
N THR A 431 -20.31 0.93 22.23
CA THR A 431 -20.29 1.29 23.66
C THR A 431 -18.87 1.59 24.11
N ALA A 432 -18.68 2.40 25.15
CA ALA A 432 -17.39 2.58 25.79
C ALA A 432 -17.56 2.57 27.30
N GLU A 433 -16.83 1.70 28.02
CA GLU A 433 -16.97 1.57 29.48
C GLU A 433 -16.55 2.85 30.20
N HIS A 434 -15.42 3.42 29.78
CA HIS A 434 -14.82 4.62 30.36
C HIS A 434 -15.04 5.89 29.55
N CYS A 435 -15.88 5.85 28.51
CA CYS A 435 -16.03 6.94 27.53
C CYS A 435 -14.67 7.28 26.88
N SER A 436 -14.53 8.47 26.30
CA SER A 436 -13.23 8.91 25.78
C SER A 436 -12.25 9.21 26.90
N PRO A 437 -10.99 8.76 26.79
CA PRO A 437 -9.97 9.10 27.78
C PRO A 437 -9.62 10.59 27.71
N GLU A 438 -9.24 11.18 28.84
CA GLU A 438 -8.74 12.56 28.96
C GLU A 438 -7.22 12.66 28.66
N ILE A 439 -6.63 11.52 28.29
CA ILE A 439 -5.25 11.41 27.83
C ILE A 439 -5.21 10.64 26.51
N THR A 440 -4.36 11.09 25.60
CA THR A 440 -3.97 10.38 24.38
C THR A 440 -2.51 9.99 24.53
N VAL A 441 -2.18 8.73 24.30
CA VAL A 441 -0.83 8.20 24.43
C VAL A 441 -0.34 7.84 23.04
N ASN A 442 0.85 8.31 22.70
CA ASN A 442 1.57 8.01 21.47
C ASN A 442 2.88 7.31 21.84
N GLY A 443 3.13 6.16 21.23
CA GLY A 443 4.31 5.33 21.44
C GLY A 443 5.21 5.33 20.21
N PRO A 444 6.22 4.44 20.18
CA PRO A 444 6.89 4.08 18.93
C PRO A 444 6.04 3.10 18.12
N ASP A 445 5.80 3.48 16.87
CA ASP A 445 5.08 2.70 15.86
C ASP A 445 5.69 1.30 15.73
N PHE A 446 4.83 0.27 15.76
CA PHE A 446 5.20 -1.15 15.65
C PHE A 446 6.19 -1.65 16.72
N GLY A 447 6.29 -0.91 17.84
CA GLY A 447 7.17 -1.24 18.94
C GLY A 447 8.51 -0.54 18.90
N ALA A 448 9.32 -0.80 19.91
CA ALA A 448 10.51 -0.01 20.18
C ALA A 448 11.80 -0.82 19.98
N VAL A 449 12.70 -0.30 19.16
CA VAL A 449 14.07 -0.80 19.02
C VAL A 449 15.00 0.02 19.92
N MET A 450 15.63 -0.62 20.90
CA MET A 450 16.35 0.07 21.99
C MET A 450 17.68 -0.60 22.35
N LEU A 451 18.65 0.17 22.84
CA LEU A 451 19.85 -0.39 23.46
C LEU A 451 19.54 -0.85 24.90
N PRO A 452 20.39 -1.72 25.50
CA PRO A 452 20.13 -2.27 26.83
C PRO A 452 19.92 -1.23 27.94
N SER A 453 20.51 -0.04 27.82
CA SER A 453 20.42 1.02 28.83
C SER A 453 19.34 2.06 28.55
N ASP A 454 18.65 1.96 27.42
CA ASP A 454 17.69 2.98 27.00
C ASP A 454 16.38 2.86 27.77
N SER A 455 15.63 3.96 27.79
CA SER A 455 14.26 4.02 28.26
C SER A 455 13.31 4.11 27.07
N LEU A 456 12.10 3.60 27.22
CA LEU A 456 11.04 3.78 26.24
C LEU A 456 10.38 5.14 26.44
N GLN A 457 10.33 5.98 25.42
CA GLN A 457 9.67 7.27 25.49
C GLN A 457 8.22 7.16 24.99
N LEU A 458 7.28 7.73 25.74
CA LEU A 458 5.90 7.94 25.31
C LEU A 458 5.62 9.45 25.26
N GLU A 459 4.85 9.87 24.27
CA GLU A 459 4.29 11.23 24.21
C GLU A 459 2.81 11.18 24.64
N ILE A 460 2.46 11.94 25.68
CA ILE A 460 1.12 11.93 26.25
C ILE A 460 0.52 13.32 26.17
N GLU A 461 -0.52 13.47 25.37
CA GLU A 461 -1.38 14.65 25.39
C GLU A 461 -2.39 14.51 26.53
N SER A 462 -2.54 15.55 27.36
CA SER A 462 -3.55 15.56 28.41
C SER A 462 -4.37 16.84 28.42
N THR A 463 -5.68 16.69 28.62
CA THR A 463 -6.62 17.79 28.83
C THR A 463 -6.69 18.22 30.31
N ILE A 464 -6.08 17.45 31.21
CA ILE A 464 -6.13 17.63 32.66
C ILE A 464 -4.74 17.56 33.30
N GLU A 465 -4.62 18.01 34.55
CA GLU A 465 -3.44 17.72 35.36
C GLU A 465 -3.71 16.48 36.21
N CYS A 466 -2.82 15.49 36.18
CA CYS A 466 -2.96 14.27 36.97
C CYS A 466 -1.60 13.65 37.31
N SER A 467 -1.59 12.76 38.31
CA SER A 467 -0.47 11.86 38.55
C SER A 467 -0.77 10.51 37.88
N LEU A 468 0.13 10.08 37.01
CA LEU A 468 0.07 8.79 36.34
C LEU A 468 0.17 7.64 37.34
N THR A 469 -0.62 6.63 37.08
CA THR A 469 -0.55 5.31 37.72
C THR A 469 -0.42 4.26 36.63
N HIS A 470 0.24 3.15 36.90
CA HIS A 470 0.34 2.05 35.94
C HIS A 470 0.40 0.70 36.64
N ASN A 471 0.08 -0.35 35.89
CA ASN A 471 0.32 -1.73 36.29
C ASN A 471 1.21 -2.48 35.27
N PHE A 472 1.98 -1.75 34.46
CA PHE A 472 2.83 -2.32 33.42
C PHE A 472 3.70 -3.47 33.92
N THR A 473 3.68 -4.56 33.15
CA THR A 473 4.56 -5.70 33.27
C THR A 473 5.43 -5.79 32.03
N LEU A 474 6.71 -6.09 32.23
CA LEU A 474 7.63 -6.40 31.15
C LEU A 474 7.95 -7.89 31.20
N THR A 475 7.83 -8.58 30.07
CA THR A 475 7.95 -10.06 30.02
C THR A 475 9.32 -10.59 30.43
N ASP A 476 10.37 -9.77 30.37
CA ASP A 476 11.72 -10.11 30.84
C ASP A 476 11.91 -9.98 32.38
N GLY A 477 10.89 -9.50 33.09
CA GLY A 477 10.84 -9.40 34.54
C GLY A 477 11.44 -8.13 35.15
N ARG A 478 11.93 -7.17 34.36
CA ARG A 478 12.35 -5.86 34.89
C ARG A 478 11.13 -5.06 35.34
N ALA A 479 11.31 -4.22 36.35
CA ALA A 479 10.26 -3.30 36.79
C ALA A 479 10.30 -2.01 35.97
N VAL A 480 9.11 -1.50 35.62
CA VAL A 480 8.93 -0.24 34.88
C VAL A 480 8.66 0.89 35.86
N THR A 481 9.22 2.08 35.62
CA THR A 481 8.95 3.32 36.37
C THR A 481 8.77 4.47 35.39
N LEU A 482 7.79 5.35 35.66
CA LEU A 482 7.47 6.50 34.82
C LEU A 482 8.19 7.77 35.32
N GLU A 483 8.92 8.44 34.44
CA GLU A 483 9.59 9.71 34.74
C GLU A 483 9.35 10.76 33.64
N PRO A 484 8.74 11.92 33.96
CA PRO A 484 8.03 12.26 35.19
C PRO A 484 6.69 11.51 35.31
N ALA A 485 6.19 11.33 36.54
CA ALA A 485 4.88 10.72 36.77
C ALA A 485 3.72 11.74 36.82
N ASN A 486 3.99 13.04 36.74
CA ASN A 486 2.94 14.07 36.79
C ASN A 486 2.74 14.67 35.39
N LEU A 487 1.51 14.68 34.91
CA LEU A 487 1.10 15.32 33.67
C LEU A 487 0.67 16.76 33.90
N THR A 488 0.98 17.59 32.92
CA THR A 488 0.45 18.95 32.76
C THR A 488 -0.47 18.99 31.53
N ILE A 489 -1.35 20.00 31.46
CA ILE A 489 -2.22 20.18 30.29
C ILE A 489 -1.36 20.43 29.04
N GLY A 490 -1.65 19.71 27.96
CA GLY A 490 -0.91 19.71 26.69
C GLY A 490 -0.02 18.47 26.55
N MET A 491 1.01 18.59 25.72
CA MET A 491 1.96 17.51 25.44
C MET A 491 2.97 17.31 26.58
N ASN A 492 3.15 16.06 27.00
CA ASN A 492 4.13 15.64 27.99
C ASN A 492 4.97 14.50 27.41
N ARG A 493 6.27 14.47 27.73
CA ARG A 493 7.15 13.35 27.36
C ARG A 493 7.45 12.55 28.61
N ILE A 494 7.17 11.25 28.57
CA ILE A 494 7.27 10.35 29.72
C ILE A 494 8.22 9.22 29.37
N ASP A 495 9.29 9.08 30.14
CA ASP A 495 10.24 7.99 29.98
C ASP A 495 9.84 6.81 30.88
N LEU A 496 9.66 5.65 30.27
CA LEU A 496 9.53 4.36 30.92
C LEU A 496 10.93 3.82 31.16
N THR A 497 11.40 3.98 32.40
CA THR A 497 12.70 3.51 32.86
C THR A 497 12.60 2.10 33.44
N PHE A 498 13.66 1.31 33.29
CA PHE A 498 13.70 -0.09 33.70
C PHE A 498 14.64 -0.30 34.89
N SER A 499 14.30 -1.22 35.79
CA SER A 499 15.08 -1.47 37.03
C SER A 499 16.50 -2.00 36.80
N SER A 500 16.82 -2.47 35.59
CA SER A 500 18.15 -2.88 35.17
C SER A 500 18.29 -2.79 33.65
N ASN A 501 19.51 -2.87 33.15
CA ASN A 501 19.74 -2.97 31.70
C ASN A 501 19.02 -4.21 31.13
N GLY A 502 18.54 -4.07 29.89
CA GLY A 502 17.96 -5.15 29.10
C GLY A 502 19.01 -6.19 28.70
N THR A 503 18.52 -7.35 28.23
CA THR A 503 19.39 -8.34 27.61
C THR A 503 19.53 -8.00 26.13
N ALA A 504 20.76 -7.87 25.64
CA ALA A 504 20.95 -7.59 24.23
C ALA A 504 20.55 -8.79 23.36
N ASN A 505 20.03 -8.50 22.18
CA ASN A 505 19.52 -9.44 21.18
C ASN A 505 18.38 -10.26 21.77
N SER A 506 17.44 -9.57 22.40
CA SER A 506 16.25 -10.16 22.98
C SER A 506 15.02 -9.32 22.70
N GLU A 507 13.90 -10.01 22.58
CA GLU A 507 12.59 -9.41 22.43
C GLU A 507 11.83 -9.53 23.75
N SER A 508 11.13 -8.47 24.13
CA SER A 508 10.28 -8.42 25.30
C SER A 508 9.01 -7.63 24.98
N ARG A 509 7.98 -7.74 25.82
CA ARG A 509 6.71 -7.04 25.63
C ARG A 509 6.37 -6.28 26.91
N ILE A 510 6.04 -5.00 26.76
CA ILE A 510 5.46 -4.18 27.82
C ILE A 510 3.95 -4.26 27.65
N GLU A 511 3.24 -4.67 28.69
CA GLU A 511 1.80 -4.76 28.67
C GLU A 511 1.19 -4.25 29.98
N GLY A 512 0.03 -3.59 29.90
CA GLY A 512 -0.74 -3.15 31.04
C GLY A 512 -1.53 -1.88 30.74
N ALA A 513 -1.94 -1.18 31.77
CA ALA A 513 -2.74 0.03 31.66
C ALA A 513 -2.08 1.21 32.36
N LEU A 514 -2.20 2.37 31.72
CA LEU A 514 -1.87 3.68 32.25
C LEU A 514 -3.15 4.37 32.74
N GLY A 515 -3.13 4.89 33.97
CA GLY A 515 -4.28 5.54 34.61
C GLY A 515 -4.00 7.00 34.95
N CYS A 516 -4.98 7.87 34.70
CA CYS A 516 -4.96 9.31 34.99
C CYS A 516 -6.36 9.79 35.41
N GLU A 517 -6.58 10.03 36.71
CA GLU A 517 -7.84 10.56 37.28
C GLU A 517 -9.14 9.93 36.72
N GLY A 518 -9.15 8.61 36.53
CA GLY A 518 -10.29 7.85 36.02
C GLY A 518 -10.24 7.50 34.53
N SER A 519 -9.36 8.15 33.76
CA SER A 519 -8.98 7.68 32.43
C SER A 519 -8.07 6.47 32.56
N VAL A 520 -8.30 5.46 31.72
CA VAL A 520 -7.50 4.25 31.63
C VAL A 520 -7.19 3.99 30.17
N VAL A 521 -5.91 3.85 29.85
CA VAL A 521 -5.41 3.53 28.52
C VAL A 521 -4.64 2.22 28.61
N ASP A 522 -5.12 1.19 27.91
CA ASP A 522 -4.43 -0.10 27.84
C ASP A 522 -3.39 -0.04 26.71
N PHE A 523 -2.17 -0.47 27.02
CA PHE A 523 -0.98 -0.36 26.18
C PHE A 523 -0.25 -1.71 26.16
N SER A 524 0.06 -2.21 24.98
CA SER A 524 0.81 -3.45 24.77
C SER A 524 1.72 -3.32 23.56
N THR A 525 3.03 -3.16 23.80
CA THR A 525 4.00 -2.94 22.72
C THR A 525 5.20 -3.87 22.84
N GLN A 526 5.80 -4.21 21.70
CA GLN A 526 7.03 -4.97 21.63
C GLN A 526 8.25 -4.08 21.85
N VAL A 527 9.28 -4.68 22.44
CA VAL A 527 10.57 -4.06 22.71
C VAL A 527 11.66 -5.00 22.23
N LEU A 528 12.30 -4.62 21.12
CA LEU A 528 13.47 -5.29 20.59
C LEU A 528 14.72 -4.63 21.16
N THR A 529 15.44 -5.35 22.01
CA THR A 529 16.69 -4.86 22.59
C THR A 529 17.87 -5.37 21.78
N LEU A 530 18.59 -4.48 21.10
CA LEU A 530 19.75 -4.83 20.26
C LEU A 530 21.07 -4.44 20.93
N SER A 531 22.14 -5.18 20.62
CA SER A 531 23.49 -4.78 21.06
C SER A 531 23.94 -3.47 20.39
N ARG A 532 23.52 -3.29 19.14
CA ARG A 532 23.89 -2.18 18.28
C ARG A 532 22.76 -1.90 17.28
N ILE A 533 22.42 -0.63 17.10
CA ILE A 533 21.32 -0.16 16.25
C ILE A 533 21.92 0.73 15.15
N PRO A 534 21.65 0.47 13.86
CA PRO A 534 22.06 1.35 12.78
C PRO A 534 21.31 2.69 12.86
N ILE A 535 21.97 3.77 12.46
CA ILE A 535 21.36 5.10 12.39
C ILE A 535 20.91 5.31 10.97
N GLU A 536 19.62 5.58 10.79
CA GLU A 536 19.07 5.94 9.50
C GLU A 536 19.77 7.19 8.94
N THR A 537 20.27 7.07 7.71
CA THR A 537 21.02 8.15 7.06
C THR A 537 20.79 8.14 5.55
N GLN A 538 20.72 9.32 4.96
CA GLN A 538 20.73 9.48 3.51
C GLN A 538 22.17 9.60 3.02
N ILE A 539 22.51 8.80 2.02
CA ILE A 539 23.86 8.72 1.47
C ILE A 539 23.80 8.95 -0.03
N GLU A 540 24.49 10.00 -0.47
CA GLU A 540 24.62 10.32 -1.89
C GLU A 540 26.02 9.95 -2.40
N GLY A 541 26.07 9.41 -3.61
CA GLY A 541 27.31 8.98 -4.23
C GLY A 541 27.24 9.01 -5.75
N THR A 542 28.35 8.63 -6.38
CA THR A 542 28.43 8.48 -7.83
C THR A 542 28.88 7.07 -8.19
N LEU A 543 28.26 6.48 -9.20
CA LEU A 543 28.60 5.15 -9.71
C LEU A 543 28.97 5.19 -11.19
N HIS A 544 29.62 4.15 -11.68
CA HIS A 544 29.99 4.06 -13.09
C HIS A 544 28.82 3.53 -13.93
N ALA A 545 28.31 4.33 -14.87
CA ALA A 545 27.19 3.93 -15.72
C ALA A 545 27.50 2.76 -16.67
N GLN A 546 28.77 2.51 -16.99
CA GLN A 546 29.16 1.55 -18.04
C GLN A 546 30.02 0.38 -17.56
N LYS A 547 30.44 0.40 -16.29
CA LYS A 547 31.39 -0.59 -15.76
C LYS A 547 30.93 -1.06 -14.40
N ALA A 548 31.07 -2.37 -14.18
CA ALA A 548 30.91 -2.93 -12.86
C ALA A 548 31.84 -2.22 -11.87
N SER A 549 31.29 -1.92 -10.70
CA SER A 549 31.98 -1.19 -9.64
C SER A 549 31.49 -1.65 -8.27
N THR A 550 32.17 -1.23 -7.21
CA THR A 550 31.73 -1.50 -5.84
C THR A 550 31.65 -0.16 -5.13
N ILE A 551 30.49 0.12 -4.54
CA ILE A 551 30.26 1.28 -3.68
C ILE A 551 30.41 0.80 -2.24
N ARG A 552 31.01 1.65 -1.40
CA ARG A 552 31.10 1.42 0.05
C ARG A 552 30.27 2.47 0.76
N ILE A 553 29.33 2.01 1.57
CA ILE A 553 28.37 2.84 2.28
C ILE A 553 28.65 2.71 3.77
N PRO A 554 29.05 3.79 4.46
CA PRO A 554 29.24 3.75 5.90
C PRO A 554 27.90 3.58 6.59
N ILE A 555 27.80 2.63 7.52
CA ILE A 555 26.61 2.39 8.34
C ILE A 555 26.90 2.89 9.76
N PRO A 556 26.60 4.17 10.07
CA PRO A 556 26.80 4.69 11.41
C PRO A 556 25.88 3.95 12.39
N SER A 557 26.35 3.71 13.62
CA SER A 557 25.57 2.95 14.58
C SER A 557 25.77 3.38 16.03
N ASN A 558 24.74 3.15 16.84
CA ASN A 558 24.79 3.34 18.29
C ASN A 558 24.81 1.99 19.00
N GLY A 559 25.50 1.91 20.13
CA GLY A 559 25.59 0.69 20.95
C GLY A 559 26.98 0.09 21.04
N GLN A 560 27.07 -1.13 21.58
CA GLN A 560 28.32 -1.85 21.85
C GLN A 560 28.16 -3.33 21.52
N GLY A 561 29.22 -3.97 21.03
CA GLY A 561 29.15 -5.34 20.53
C GLY A 561 28.67 -5.40 19.08
N SER A 562 28.38 -6.62 18.62
CA SER A 562 28.02 -6.90 17.23
C SER A 562 26.53 -7.24 17.08
N GLN A 563 25.89 -6.72 16.04
CA GLN A 563 24.53 -7.09 15.65
C GLN A 563 24.54 -7.66 14.22
N SER A 564 23.75 -8.70 13.97
CA SER A 564 23.60 -9.28 12.63
C SER A 564 22.28 -8.83 12.05
N PHE A 565 22.30 -8.35 10.82
CA PHE A 565 21.09 -7.99 10.08
C PHE A 565 21.01 -8.81 8.79
N THR A 566 19.80 -9.14 8.38
CA THR A 566 19.47 -9.43 6.99
C THR A 566 19.37 -8.10 6.26
N ILE A 567 19.92 -8.02 5.05
CA ILE A 567 19.89 -6.80 4.24
C ILE A 567 19.05 -7.04 3.02
N ASP A 568 18.21 -6.07 2.72
CA ASP A 568 17.56 -5.93 1.43
C ASP A 568 17.94 -4.60 0.77
N LEU A 569 18.09 -4.63 -0.56
CA LEU A 569 18.35 -3.44 -1.37
C LEU A 569 17.15 -3.24 -2.27
N ASP A 570 16.48 -2.11 -2.07
CA ASP A 570 15.16 -1.87 -2.59
C ASP A 570 15.10 -0.66 -3.54
N GLY A 571 14.01 -0.55 -4.29
CA GLY A 571 13.80 0.48 -5.31
C GLY A 571 14.70 0.33 -6.55
N PRO A 572 14.81 1.37 -7.39
CA PRO A 572 15.53 1.29 -8.67
C PRO A 572 17.00 0.82 -8.58
N MET A 573 17.65 0.99 -7.42
CA MET A 573 19.01 0.52 -7.19
C MET A 573 19.12 -1.01 -7.17
N SER A 574 18.07 -1.74 -6.79
CA SER A 574 18.04 -3.21 -6.77
C SER A 574 18.27 -3.83 -8.17
N ARG A 575 17.90 -3.11 -9.24
CA ARG A 575 18.07 -3.53 -10.64
C ARG A 575 19.52 -3.54 -11.11
N VAL A 576 20.38 -2.77 -10.45
CA VAL A 576 21.79 -2.58 -10.85
C VAL A 576 22.77 -2.85 -9.72
N GLY A 577 22.27 -3.14 -8.52
CA GLY A 577 23.05 -3.29 -7.31
C GLY A 577 22.75 -4.62 -6.63
N THR A 578 23.78 -5.22 -6.04
CA THR A 578 23.66 -6.44 -5.24
C THR A 578 24.41 -6.26 -3.93
N VAL A 579 23.82 -6.77 -2.85
CA VAL A 579 24.37 -6.73 -1.49
C VAL A 579 24.51 -8.14 -0.93
N GLU A 580 25.41 -8.32 0.02
CA GLU A 580 25.41 -9.57 0.80
C GLU A 580 24.16 -9.63 1.66
N LYS A 581 23.44 -10.77 1.62
CA LYS A 581 22.17 -10.94 2.36
C LYS A 581 22.31 -10.82 3.88
N ARG A 582 23.53 -10.92 4.41
CA ARG A 582 23.79 -10.83 5.84
C ARG A 582 24.96 -9.90 6.10
N PHE A 583 24.80 -9.04 7.09
CA PHE A 583 25.83 -8.12 7.52
C PHE A 583 25.91 -8.08 9.03
N VAL A 584 27.14 -8.12 9.53
CA VAL A 584 27.43 -8.04 10.95
C VAL A 584 28.04 -6.67 11.19
N LEU A 585 27.32 -5.86 11.94
CA LEU A 585 27.72 -4.52 12.33
C LEU A 585 28.42 -4.58 13.69
N ASP A 586 29.71 -4.25 13.74
CA ASP A 586 30.58 -4.24 14.93
C ASP A 586 31.22 -2.85 15.16
N GLY A 587 30.55 -1.79 14.72
CA GLY A 587 31.04 -0.43 14.83
C GLY A 587 30.41 0.49 13.78
N ASP A 588 31.21 1.44 13.32
CA ASP A 588 30.92 2.18 12.09
C ASP A 588 31.61 1.41 10.95
N ASP A 589 30.89 0.42 10.39
CA ASP A 589 31.37 -0.45 9.33
C ASP A 589 30.89 0.04 7.96
N ASP A 590 31.65 -0.30 6.91
CA ASP A 590 31.26 -0.03 5.53
C ASP A 590 30.55 -1.26 4.95
N LEU A 591 29.36 -1.06 4.40
CA LEU A 591 28.63 -2.05 3.61
C LEU A 591 29.03 -1.92 2.14
N GLU A 592 29.36 -3.04 1.50
CA GLU A 592 29.71 -3.06 0.08
C GLU A 592 28.49 -3.37 -0.78
N ILE A 593 28.19 -2.50 -1.75
CA ILE A 593 27.21 -2.74 -2.81
C ILE A 593 27.97 -2.98 -4.11
N ALA A 594 27.80 -4.17 -4.69
CA ALA A 594 28.33 -4.49 -6.00
C ALA A 594 27.36 -3.97 -7.08
N ILE A 595 27.84 -3.06 -7.91
CA ILE A 595 27.07 -2.43 -8.99
C ILE A 595 27.41 -3.11 -10.31
N GLU A 596 26.39 -3.63 -10.97
CA GLU A 596 26.44 -4.16 -12.34
C GLU A 596 25.44 -3.38 -13.21
N PRO A 597 25.92 -2.37 -13.98
CA PRO A 597 25.01 -1.49 -14.70
C PRO A 597 24.14 -2.16 -15.77
N ASN A 598 24.58 -3.29 -16.34
CA ASN A 598 23.86 -4.09 -17.32
C ASN A 598 23.22 -3.33 -18.51
N GLY A 599 23.73 -2.14 -18.83
CA GLY A 599 23.19 -1.28 -19.89
C GLY A 599 21.99 -0.42 -19.45
N LEU A 600 21.54 -0.55 -18.20
CA LEU A 600 20.42 0.20 -17.62
C LEU A 600 20.79 1.62 -17.18
N LEU A 601 22.08 1.96 -17.14
CA LEU A 601 22.56 3.24 -16.64
C LEU A 601 23.20 4.09 -17.74
N VAL A 602 22.92 5.39 -17.71
CA VAL A 602 23.55 6.41 -18.57
C VAL A 602 24.22 7.50 -17.73
N ASP A 603 25.25 8.14 -18.30
CA ASP A 603 25.97 9.22 -17.60
C ASP A 603 25.00 10.37 -17.28
N GLY A 604 24.92 10.73 -16.00
CA GLY A 604 24.03 11.78 -15.48
C GLY A 604 22.69 11.29 -14.94
N MET A 605 22.37 10.00 -15.09
CA MET A 605 21.20 9.37 -14.47
C MET A 605 21.35 9.34 -12.94
N LYS A 606 20.25 9.60 -12.23
CA LYS A 606 20.16 9.41 -10.77
C LYS A 606 19.50 8.06 -10.51
N VAL A 607 20.06 7.30 -9.57
CA VAL A 607 19.50 6.03 -9.12
C VAL A 607 19.19 6.17 -7.64
N LYS A 608 17.93 6.08 -7.27
CA LYS A 608 17.47 6.01 -5.89
C LYS A 608 17.32 4.56 -5.47
N GLY A 609 17.47 4.29 -4.19
CA GLY A 609 17.20 2.99 -3.61
C GLY A 609 17.39 3.05 -2.11
N ASP A 610 16.73 2.11 -1.44
CA ASP A 610 16.63 2.06 0.00
C ASP A 610 17.36 0.81 0.49
N LEU A 611 18.18 0.96 1.54
CA LEU A 611 18.94 -0.15 2.11
C LEU A 611 18.28 -0.53 3.43
N ILE A 612 17.53 -1.64 3.42
CA ILE A 612 16.71 -2.07 4.54
C ILE A 612 17.51 -3.09 5.37
N LEU A 613 17.67 -2.81 6.68
CA LEU A 613 18.32 -3.72 7.62
C LEU A 613 17.27 -4.34 8.54
N ILE A 614 17.11 -5.65 8.46
CA ILE A 614 16.08 -6.44 9.16
C ILE A 614 16.78 -7.34 10.19
N ASP A 615 16.36 -7.35 11.45
CA ASP A 615 16.93 -8.21 12.51
C ASP A 615 16.27 -9.60 12.57
#